data_AF-A0A843X0W8-F1
#
_entry.id   AF-A0A843X0W8-F1
#
_cell.length_a   1.000
_cell.length_b   1.000
_cell.length_c   1.000
_cell.angle_alpha   90.00
_cell.angle_beta   90.00
_cell.angle_gamma   90.00
#
_symmetry.space_group_name_H-M   'P 1'
#
loop_
_entity.id
_entity.type
_entity.pdbx_description
1 polymer ?
#
loop_
_entity_poly.entity_id
_entity_poly.type
_entity_poly.pdbx_seq_one_letter_code
_entity_poly.pdbx_strand_id
1 'polypeptide(L)'
;MEPLVYGDYPFTMRAIVRERLPYFTKEEAEMVRRSYDFIGVNYYTARYAQGLPFPPNPVPTSYTDDAYVNSLGTCELDNGIPLDVVLNDQHRIKYHKWHLHQILEAMGCTRIANPNPVECYLSKSDVR
;
A
#
# COMPACT_ATOMS: atom_id res chain seq x y z
N MET A 1 8.37 -3.96 4.02
CA MET A 1 8.00 -4.18 5.44
C MET A 1 9.12 -4.87 6.21
N GLU A 2 10.15 -5.37 5.52
CA GLU A 2 11.28 -6.12 6.08
C GLU A 2 11.93 -5.51 7.32
N PRO A 3 12.15 -4.17 7.46
CA PRO A 3 12.79 -3.65 8.66
C PRO A 3 12.04 -4.00 9.95
N LEU A 4 10.70 -3.99 9.90
CA LEU A 4 9.87 -4.34 11.05
C LEU A 4 9.87 -5.85 11.34
N VAL A 5 10.19 -6.70 10.36
CA VAL A 5 10.17 -8.17 10.51
C VAL A 5 11.55 -8.71 10.86
N TYR A 6 12.59 -8.22 10.19
CA TYR A 6 13.95 -8.75 10.21
C TYR A 6 14.98 -7.76 10.74
N GLY A 7 14.66 -6.48 10.91
CA GLY A 7 15.61 -5.45 11.33
C GLY A 7 16.51 -4.95 10.21
N ASP A 8 16.21 -5.23 8.95
CA ASP A 8 16.95 -4.71 7.79
C ASP A 8 16.03 -4.41 6.59
N TYR A 9 16.49 -3.59 5.66
CA TYR A 9 15.80 -3.28 4.41
C TYR A 9 15.73 -4.49 3.47
N PRO A 10 14.77 -4.53 2.54
CA PRO A 10 14.72 -5.55 1.49
C PRO A 10 16.02 -5.60 0.67
N PHE A 11 16.42 -6.79 0.24
CA PHE A 11 17.62 -7.00 -0.58
C PHE A 11 17.64 -6.15 -1.85
N THR A 12 16.49 -6.02 -2.53
CA THR A 12 16.38 -5.24 -3.78
C THR A 12 16.71 -3.76 -3.53
N MET A 13 16.24 -3.18 -2.43
CA MET A 13 16.58 -1.81 -2.05
C MET A 13 18.07 -1.67 -1.75
N ARG A 14 18.67 -2.63 -1.04
CA ARG A 14 20.12 -2.63 -0.76
C ARG A 14 20.95 -2.65 -2.04
N ALA A 15 20.59 -3.51 -3.00
CA ALA A 15 21.33 -3.66 -4.27
C ALA A 15 21.24 -2.43 -5.18
N ILE A 16 20.08 -1.74 -5.17
CA ILE A 16 19.79 -0.62 -6.05
C ILE A 16 20.26 0.72 -5.46
N VAL A 17 19.86 1.02 -4.22
CA VAL A 17 20.04 2.33 -3.59
C VAL A 17 21.46 2.50 -3.05
N ARG A 18 22.07 1.38 -2.60
CA ARG A 18 23.46 1.28 -2.15
C ARG A 18 23.83 2.30 -1.07
N GLU A 19 24.86 3.11 -1.30
CA GLU A 19 25.46 4.03 -0.32
C GLU A 19 24.48 5.11 0.17
N ARG A 20 23.41 5.39 -0.60
CA ARG A 20 22.33 6.31 -0.18
C ARG A 20 21.41 5.70 0.88
N LEU A 21 21.40 4.38 1.04
CA LEU A 21 20.59 3.67 2.02
C LEU A 21 21.43 3.32 3.25
N PRO A 22 21.21 3.97 4.41
CA PRO A 22 22.01 3.73 5.60
C PRO A 22 21.88 2.28 6.10
N TYR A 23 22.91 1.80 6.78
CA TYR A 23 22.84 0.55 7.52
C TYR A 23 22.36 0.82 8.93
N PHE A 24 21.47 -0.04 9.43
CA PHE A 24 21.15 -0.04 10.85
C PHE A 24 22.36 -0.53 11.63
N THR A 25 22.62 0.10 12.78
CA THR A 25 23.46 -0.56 13.79
C THR A 25 22.72 -1.78 14.35
N LYS A 26 23.44 -2.62 15.09
CA LYS A 26 22.83 -3.78 15.72
C LYS A 26 21.71 -3.37 16.68
N GLU A 27 21.94 -2.31 17.44
CA GLU A 27 21.01 -1.76 18.42
C GLU A 27 19.76 -1.18 17.74
N GLU A 28 19.93 -0.47 16.63
CA GLU A 28 18.82 0.06 15.84
C GLU A 28 17.99 -1.06 15.21
N ALA A 29 18.63 -2.08 14.65
CA ALA A 29 17.96 -3.23 14.06
C ALA A 29 17.14 -3.98 15.10
N GLU A 30 17.68 -4.16 16.32
CA GLU A 30 16.96 -4.76 17.44
C GLU A 30 15.78 -3.91 17.90
N MET A 31 15.93 -2.59 17.91
CA MET A 31 14.88 -1.64 18.29
C MET A 31 13.71 -1.61 17.30
N VAL A 32 13.98 -1.66 16.00
CA VAL A 32 12.95 -1.58 14.95
C VAL A 32 12.26 -2.92 14.72
N ARG A 33 12.96 -4.03 14.92
CA ARG A 33 12.40 -5.36 14.72
C ARG A 33 11.26 -5.61 15.70
N ARG A 34 10.07 -5.91 15.16
CA ARG A 34 8.80 -6.13 15.91
C ARG A 34 8.36 -4.93 16.74
N SER A 35 8.72 -3.71 16.33
CA SER A 35 8.30 -2.48 17.01
C SER A 35 6.87 -2.06 16.66
N TYR A 36 5.90 -2.99 16.66
CA TYR A 36 4.50 -2.71 16.30
C TYR A 36 3.52 -3.64 17.04
N ASP A 37 2.37 -3.08 17.42
CA ASP A 37 1.22 -3.82 17.95
C ASP A 37 0.14 -4.06 16.88
N PHE A 38 0.07 -3.18 15.88
CA PHE A 38 -0.81 -3.28 14.72
C PHE A 38 -0.16 -2.63 13.49
N ILE A 39 -0.67 -2.94 12.31
CA ILE A 39 -0.20 -2.37 11.04
C ILE A 39 -1.37 -1.65 10.36
N GLY A 40 -1.23 -0.34 10.17
CA GLY A 40 -2.13 0.44 9.33
C GLY A 40 -1.71 0.37 7.86
N VAL A 41 -2.68 0.21 6.95
CA VAL A 41 -2.43 0.18 5.50
C VAL A 41 -3.18 1.33 4.84
N ASN A 42 -2.45 2.19 4.13
CA ASN A 42 -3.03 3.26 3.32
C ASN A 42 -3.12 2.80 1.86
N TYR A 43 -4.33 2.74 1.31
CA TYR A 43 -4.58 2.31 -0.08
C TYR A 43 -5.47 3.33 -0.81
N TYR A 44 -5.04 3.74 -2.00
CA TYR A 44 -5.74 4.75 -2.81
C TYR A 44 -6.02 4.29 -4.25
N THR A 45 -5.10 3.54 -4.84
CA THR A 45 -5.18 3.15 -6.25
C THR A 45 -4.23 1.99 -6.55
N ALA A 46 -4.33 1.44 -7.75
CA ALA A 46 -3.38 0.48 -8.31
C ALA A 46 -2.88 0.99 -9.66
N ARG A 47 -1.62 0.68 -10.00
CA ARG A 47 -1.00 1.05 -11.28
C ARG A 47 -0.35 -0.17 -11.92
N TYR A 48 -0.29 -0.16 -13.25
CA TYR A 48 0.53 -1.11 -13.98
C TYR A 48 2.01 -0.74 -13.84
N ALA A 49 2.85 -1.75 -13.69
CA ALA A 49 4.29 -1.64 -13.56
C ALA A 49 4.96 -2.52 -14.62
N GLN A 50 5.74 -1.91 -15.51
CA GLN A 50 6.58 -2.62 -16.47
C GLN A 50 8.05 -2.51 -16.05
N GLY A 51 8.67 -3.65 -15.77
CA GLY A 51 10.09 -3.70 -15.42
C GLY A 51 10.99 -3.29 -16.59
N LEU A 52 11.95 -2.44 -16.30
CA LEU A 52 12.99 -2.05 -17.24
C LEU A 52 14.21 -2.97 -17.09
N PRO A 53 15.03 -3.14 -18.14
CA PRO A 53 16.28 -3.88 -18.04
C PRO A 53 17.18 -3.27 -16.96
N PHE A 54 17.69 -4.11 -16.06
CA PHE A 54 18.64 -3.66 -15.05
C PHE A 54 20.02 -3.45 -15.71
N PRO A 55 20.59 -2.23 -15.65
CA PRO A 55 21.86 -1.98 -16.30
C PRO A 55 22.99 -2.74 -15.58
N PRO A 56 24.02 -3.22 -16.29
CA PRO A 56 25.10 -4.00 -15.69
C PRO A 56 25.93 -3.19 -14.67
N ASN A 57 26.05 -1.87 -14.87
CA ASN A 57 26.67 -0.94 -13.92
C ASN A 57 25.66 0.16 -13.56
N PRO A 58 24.71 -0.11 -12.66
CA PRO A 58 23.74 0.88 -12.24
C PRO A 58 24.48 1.95 -11.42
N VAL A 59 24.38 3.19 -11.87
CA VAL A 59 24.81 4.35 -11.10
C VAL A 59 23.59 4.81 -10.31
N PRO A 60 23.63 4.81 -8.96
CA PRO A 60 22.51 5.30 -8.16
C PRO A 60 22.34 6.82 -8.40
N THR A 61 21.37 7.21 -9.22
CA THR A 61 21.13 8.62 -9.61
C THR A 61 20.19 9.31 -8.65
N SER A 62 18.99 8.76 -8.47
CA SER A 62 17.90 9.41 -7.76
C SER A 62 16.86 8.41 -7.24
N TYR A 63 16.08 8.84 -6.25
CA TYR A 63 14.94 8.06 -5.73
C TYR A 63 13.92 7.70 -6.82
N THR A 64 13.71 8.58 -7.81
CA THR A 64 12.71 8.35 -8.87
C THR A 64 13.13 7.26 -9.85
N ASP A 65 14.43 7.04 -10.04
CA ASP A 65 14.96 6.06 -10.98
C ASP A 65 15.18 4.68 -10.32
N ASP A 66 15.24 4.62 -8.99
CA ASP A 66 15.51 3.41 -8.21
C ASP A 66 14.46 2.30 -8.42
N ALA A 67 13.26 2.66 -8.86
CA ALA A 67 12.20 1.68 -9.10
C ALA A 67 12.46 0.81 -10.35
N TYR A 68 13.25 1.27 -11.32
CA TYR A 68 13.43 0.61 -12.63
C TYR A 68 12.13 0.14 -13.28
N VAL A 69 11.08 0.97 -13.18
CA VAL A 69 9.73 0.64 -13.64
C VAL A 69 9.15 1.81 -14.40
N ASN A 70 8.54 1.52 -15.55
CA ASN A 70 7.61 2.44 -16.17
C ASN A 70 6.23 2.28 -15.51
N SER A 71 5.73 3.36 -14.88
CA SER A 71 4.43 3.37 -14.21
C SER A 71 3.44 4.23 -14.99
N LEU A 72 2.33 3.63 -15.41
CA LEU A 72 1.26 4.32 -16.12
C LEU A 72 0.10 4.59 -15.15
N GLY A 73 -0.42 5.81 -15.19
CA GLY A 73 -1.57 6.22 -14.39
C GLY A 73 -2.22 7.49 -14.94
N THR A 74 -3.46 7.74 -14.52
CA THR A 74 -4.23 8.95 -14.84
C THR A 74 -4.53 9.70 -13.55
N CYS A 75 -4.52 11.03 -13.58
CA CYS A 75 -5.03 11.88 -12.50
C CYS A 75 -6.23 12.69 -13.00
N GLU A 76 -7.12 13.04 -12.10
CA GLU A 76 -8.20 13.99 -12.41
C GLU A 76 -7.61 15.40 -12.56
N LEU A 77 -8.06 16.13 -13.56
CA LEU A 77 -7.65 17.52 -13.79
C LEU A 77 -8.49 18.43 -12.87
N ASP A 78 -7.82 19.27 -12.07
CA ASP A 78 -8.51 20.32 -11.33
C ASP A 78 -8.83 21.49 -12.27
N ASN A 79 -10.11 21.63 -12.62
CA ASN A 79 -10.60 22.59 -13.60
C ASN A 79 -11.50 23.67 -12.98
N GLY A 80 -11.41 23.93 -11.67
CA GLY A 80 -12.11 25.07 -11.04
C GLY A 80 -13.62 24.93 -11.07
N ILE A 81 -14.13 23.79 -10.62
CA ILE A 81 -15.55 23.43 -10.65
C ILE A 81 -16.36 24.25 -9.61
N PRO A 82 -17.57 24.77 -9.94
CA PRO A 82 -18.47 25.42 -8.99
C PRO A 82 -18.85 24.55 -7.77
N LEU A 83 -19.06 25.20 -6.61
CA LEU A 83 -19.27 24.52 -5.32
C LEU A 83 -20.49 23.56 -5.33
N ASP A 84 -21.59 23.95 -5.96
CA ASP A 84 -22.82 23.15 -6.05
C ASP A 84 -22.59 21.83 -6.80
N VAL A 85 -21.73 21.85 -7.82
CA VAL A 85 -21.33 20.65 -8.57
C VAL A 85 -20.38 19.78 -7.74
N VAL A 86 -19.43 20.38 -7.01
CA VAL A 86 -18.48 19.65 -6.15
C VAL A 86 -19.18 18.98 -4.95
N LEU A 87 -20.21 19.59 -4.39
CA LEU A 87 -20.98 19.00 -3.28
C LEU A 87 -21.71 17.72 -3.70
N ASN A 88 -22.03 17.56 -4.98
CA ASN A 88 -22.63 16.35 -5.54
C ASN A 88 -21.59 15.37 -6.11
N ASP A 89 -20.60 14.99 -5.29
CA ASP A 89 -19.51 14.10 -5.68
C ASP A 89 -19.92 12.61 -5.67
N GLN A 90 -20.61 12.19 -6.73
CA GLN A 90 -21.01 10.79 -6.92
C GLN A 90 -19.81 9.83 -7.08
N HIS A 91 -18.68 10.33 -7.58
CA HIS A 91 -17.48 9.52 -7.76
C HIS A 91 -16.93 9.09 -6.39
N ARG A 92 -16.77 10.02 -5.45
CA ARG A 92 -16.30 9.74 -4.09
C ARG A 92 -17.25 8.86 -3.31
N ILE A 93 -18.57 9.07 -3.44
CA ILE A 93 -19.57 8.19 -2.81
C ILE A 93 -19.39 6.76 -3.32
N LYS A 94 -19.25 6.57 -4.64
CA LYS A 94 -19.01 5.25 -5.25
C LYS A 94 -17.67 4.66 -4.82
N TYR A 95 -16.61 5.47 -4.79
CA TYR A 95 -15.26 5.09 -4.36
C TYR A 95 -15.30 4.49 -2.96
N HIS A 96 -15.87 5.20 -1.97
CA HIS A 96 -15.94 4.70 -0.61
C HIS A 96 -16.82 3.45 -0.50
N LYS A 97 -17.99 3.42 -1.17
CA LYS A 97 -18.87 2.25 -1.15
C LYS A 97 -18.16 1.00 -1.68
N TRP A 98 -17.41 1.12 -2.77
CA TRP A 98 -16.67 0.01 -3.35
C TRP A 98 -15.50 -0.43 -2.46
N HIS A 99 -14.67 0.50 -1.98
CA HIS A 99 -13.52 0.14 -1.14
C HIS A 99 -13.94 -0.47 0.20
N LEU A 100 -14.98 0.06 0.85
CA LEU A 100 -15.53 -0.53 2.08
C LEU A 100 -16.10 -1.93 1.83
N HIS A 101 -16.77 -2.16 0.71
CA HIS A 101 -17.22 -3.49 0.32
C HIS A 101 -16.04 -4.46 0.16
N GLN A 102 -14.96 -4.06 -0.52
CA GLN A 102 -13.78 -4.91 -0.66
C GLN A 102 -13.08 -5.21 0.67
N ILE A 103 -13.10 -4.26 1.62
CA ILE A 103 -12.59 -4.50 2.98
C ILE A 103 -13.43 -5.55 3.70
N LEU A 104 -14.77 -5.45 3.63
CA LEU A 104 -15.66 -6.45 4.22
C LEU A 104 -15.43 -7.84 3.61
N GLU A 105 -15.30 -7.93 2.29
CA GLU A 105 -14.98 -9.18 1.59
C GLU A 105 -13.61 -9.75 2.02
N ALA A 106 -12.59 -8.90 2.15
CA ALA A 106 -11.26 -9.31 2.62
C ALA A 106 -11.26 -9.79 4.09
N MET A 107 -12.18 -9.27 4.91
CA MET A 107 -12.41 -9.75 6.28
C MET A 107 -13.20 -11.07 6.32
N GLY A 108 -13.65 -11.60 5.18
CA GLY A 108 -14.49 -12.79 5.11
C GLY A 108 -15.97 -12.53 5.43
N CYS A 109 -16.40 -11.26 5.51
CA CYS A 109 -17.81 -10.88 5.60
C CYS A 109 -18.52 -11.05 4.23
N THR A 110 -18.56 -12.26 3.71
CA THR A 110 -19.44 -12.56 2.59
C THR A 110 -20.88 -12.60 3.09
N ARG A 111 -21.86 -12.33 2.20
CA ARG A 111 -23.29 -12.52 2.47
C ARG A 111 -23.60 -14.00 2.71
N ILE A 112 -23.17 -14.57 3.84
CA ILE A 112 -23.79 -15.76 4.41
C ILE A 112 -25.12 -15.28 4.96
N ALA A 113 -26.16 -15.32 4.13
CA ALA A 113 -27.59 -15.33 4.50
C ALA A 113 -27.97 -14.76 5.88
N ASN A 114 -27.47 -13.58 6.25
CA ASN A 114 -27.76 -12.97 7.54
C ASN A 114 -28.81 -11.89 7.28
N PRO A 115 -30.06 -12.07 7.76
CA PRO A 115 -31.13 -11.10 7.54
C PRO A 115 -30.88 -9.76 8.27
N ASN A 116 -29.85 -9.68 9.12
CA ASN A 116 -29.43 -8.45 9.78
C ASN A 116 -28.07 -7.96 9.24
N PRO A 117 -28.02 -6.78 8.56
CA PRO A 117 -26.82 -6.23 7.94
C PRO A 117 -25.78 -5.66 8.93
N VAL A 118 -25.97 -5.85 10.24
CA VAL A 118 -25.14 -5.25 11.30
C VAL A 118 -24.18 -6.25 11.96
N GLU A 119 -24.27 -7.54 11.65
CA GLU A 119 -23.45 -8.58 12.30
C GLU A 119 -22.64 -9.39 11.29
N CYS A 120 -21.38 -9.01 11.15
CA CYS A 120 -20.32 -9.84 10.60
C CYS A 120 -19.76 -10.72 11.73
N TYR A 121 -20.04 -12.02 11.72
CA TYR A 121 -19.36 -12.95 12.61
C TYR A 121 -18.13 -13.51 11.91
N LEU A 122 -16.94 -13.18 12.42
CA LEU A 122 -15.71 -13.93 12.10
C LEU A 122 -15.93 -15.37 12.56
N SER A 123 -15.74 -16.34 11.65
CA SER A 123 -15.86 -17.74 12.02
C SER A 123 -14.75 -18.07 13.03
N LYS A 124 -15.08 -18.78 14.12
CA LYS A 124 -14.11 -19.15 15.17
C LYS A 124 -12.94 -20.03 14.67
N SER A 125 -12.96 -20.45 13.40
CA SER A 125 -11.87 -21.16 12.73
C SER A 125 -10.76 -20.26 12.18
N ASP A 126 -10.95 -18.93 12.14
CA ASP A 126 -10.04 -18.01 11.45
C ASP A 126 -9.05 -17.28 12.37
N VAL A 127 -9.08 -17.55 13.68
CA VAL A 127 -8.10 -17.03 14.64
C VAL A 127 -7.19 -18.17 15.10
N ARG A 128 -5.97 -18.22 14.56
CA ARG A 128 -4.85 -18.99 15.12
C ARG A 128 -3.94 -18.09 15.93
#